data_AF-A0A4T3EYT1-F1
#
_entry.id   AF-A0A4T3EYT1-F1
#
_cell.length_a   1.000
_cell.length_b   1.000
_cell.length_c   1.000
_cell.angle_alpha   90.00
_cell.angle_beta   90.00
_cell.angle_gamma   90.00
#
_symmetry.space_group_name_H-M   'P 1'
#
loop_
_entity.id
_entity.type
_entity.pdbx_description
1 polymer ?
#
loop_
_entity_poly.entity_id
_entity_poly.type
_entity_poly.pdbx_seq_one_letter_code
_entity_poly.pdbx_strand_id
1 'polypeptide(L)'
;MTDLLARADLLPSLEEIGFATLGYGCTSCVGNSGELTTAAEDLLARHPGMTGAAVLSGNRNFANRIHVKVSANYLASPPLVVAAALAGSVALDLSSDVLGVDMQGREVRLADIWPAPGDAEAILAASKDWPDPAAGLFVDRRWSELPAHRGQRFAWDESSLTIRGPPLSTRLPPGPSCHYAMLLCCCGWETVSRPITSP
;
A
#
# COMPACT_ATOMS: atom_id res chain seq x y z
N MET A 1 9.65 9.83 8.91
CA MET A 1 8.65 9.05 9.66
C MET A 1 9.30 7.94 10.47
N THR A 2 10.03 7.01 9.84
CA THR A 2 10.79 5.97 10.58
C THR A 2 11.72 6.56 11.64
N ASP A 3 12.47 7.61 11.30
CA ASP A 3 13.31 8.32 12.30
C ASP A 3 12.51 8.91 13.46
N LEU A 4 11.28 9.38 13.20
CA LEU A 4 10.41 9.92 14.23
C LEU A 4 9.96 8.82 15.20
N LEU A 5 9.55 7.67 14.67
CA LEU A 5 9.14 6.53 15.46
C LEU A 5 10.31 5.94 16.26
N ALA A 6 11.51 5.90 15.67
CA ALA A 6 12.72 5.44 16.35
C ALA A 6 13.11 6.37 17.51
N ARG A 7 13.10 7.69 17.29
CA ARG A 7 13.41 8.68 18.33
C ARG A 7 12.35 8.78 19.42
N ALA A 8 11.10 8.48 19.09
CA ALA A 8 10.00 8.38 20.04
C ALA A 8 9.96 7.02 20.79
N ASP A 9 10.92 6.13 20.53
CA ASP A 9 10.99 4.77 21.10
C ASP A 9 9.74 3.90 20.81
N LEU A 10 9.06 4.18 19.70
CA LEU A 10 7.89 3.43 19.26
C LEU A 10 8.23 2.34 18.23
N LEU A 11 9.33 2.53 17.48
CA LEU A 11 9.70 1.62 16.41
C LEU A 11 9.97 0.18 16.89
N PRO A 12 10.70 -0.07 18.00
CA PRO A 12 10.96 -1.44 18.45
C PRO A 12 9.69 -2.23 18.76
N SER A 13 8.72 -1.61 19.46
CA SER A 13 7.45 -2.25 19.77
C SER A 13 6.61 -2.51 18.52
N LEU A 14 6.61 -1.60 17.55
CA LEU A 14 5.93 -1.80 16.26
C LEU A 14 6.56 -2.96 15.48
N GLU A 15 7.89 -3.07 15.46
CA GLU A 15 8.59 -4.16 14.79
C GLU A 15 8.31 -5.52 15.43
N GLU A 16 8.23 -5.59 16.76
CA GLU A 16 7.89 -6.81 17.50
C GLU A 16 6.53 -7.40 17.09
N ILE A 17 5.55 -6.53 16.82
CA ILE A 17 4.20 -6.94 16.37
C ILE A 17 4.08 -7.00 14.83
N GLY A 18 5.20 -6.95 14.10
CA GLY A 18 5.23 -7.17 12.65
C GLY A 18 5.09 -5.91 11.77
N PHE A 19 5.15 -4.71 12.34
CA PHE A 19 5.07 -3.43 11.62
C PHE A 19 6.46 -2.83 11.35
N ALA A 20 7.34 -3.62 10.74
CA ALA A 20 8.67 -3.16 10.33
C ALA A 20 8.62 -2.23 9.10
N THR A 21 9.64 -1.37 8.98
CA THR A 21 9.79 -0.53 7.78
C THR A 21 10.18 -1.40 6.58
N LEU A 22 9.22 -1.66 5.69
CA LEU A 22 9.45 -2.41 4.45
C LEU A 22 10.30 -1.61 3.43
N GLY A 23 10.05 -0.30 3.33
CA GLY A 23 10.70 0.58 2.38
C GLY A 23 9.93 1.88 2.15
N TYR A 24 10.56 2.83 1.48
CA TYR A 24 10.00 4.17 1.24
C TYR A 24 9.42 4.25 -0.18
N GLY A 25 8.13 3.94 -0.32
CA GLY A 25 7.42 3.96 -1.61
C GLY A 25 5.95 3.59 -1.47
N CYS A 26 5.22 3.53 -2.59
CA CYS A 26 3.78 3.29 -2.58
C CYS A 26 3.37 1.86 -2.15
N THR A 27 4.24 0.86 -2.36
CA THR A 27 4.06 -0.54 -1.93
C THR A 27 2.62 -1.06 -2.05
N SER A 28 1.99 -1.49 -0.96
CA SER A 28 0.64 -2.07 -0.92
C SER A 28 -0.46 -1.08 -1.35
N CYS A 29 -0.25 0.23 -1.22
CA CYS A 29 -1.23 1.25 -1.66
C CYS A 29 -1.49 1.17 -3.17
N VAL A 30 -0.49 0.76 -3.95
CA VAL A 30 -0.63 0.55 -5.41
C VAL A 30 -0.82 -0.92 -5.80
N GLY A 31 -0.95 -1.82 -4.83
CA GLY A 31 -1.08 -3.26 -5.05
C GLY A 31 0.24 -4.03 -5.16
N ASN A 32 1.37 -3.39 -4.86
CA ASN A 32 2.67 -4.07 -4.75
C ASN A 32 2.81 -4.63 -3.32
N SER A 33 1.88 -5.49 -2.93
CA SER A 33 1.80 -6.06 -1.58
C SER A 33 2.65 -7.31 -1.40
N GLY A 34 3.20 -7.86 -2.49
CA GLY A 34 3.93 -9.13 -2.47
C GLY A 34 3.00 -10.34 -2.33
N GLU A 35 3.59 -11.49 -2.06
CA GLU A 35 2.87 -12.74 -1.81
C GLU A 35 2.30 -12.79 -0.39
N LEU A 36 1.19 -13.52 -0.21
CA LEU A 36 0.72 -13.86 1.12
C LEU A 36 1.63 -14.91 1.75
N THR A 37 1.63 -14.97 3.09
CA THR A 37 2.31 -16.06 3.79
C THR A 37 1.68 -17.41 3.44
N THR A 38 2.48 -18.47 3.39
CA THR A 38 1.99 -19.84 3.12
C THR A 38 0.84 -20.23 4.05
N ALA A 39 0.92 -19.84 5.32
CA ALA A 39 -0.15 -20.09 6.29
C ALA A 39 -1.48 -19.44 5.91
N ALA A 40 -1.45 -18.19 5.43
CA ALA A 40 -2.64 -17.49 4.96
C ALA A 40 -3.20 -18.11 3.67
N GLU A 41 -2.32 -18.52 2.75
CA GLU A 41 -2.74 -19.20 1.53
C GLU A 41 -3.40 -20.55 1.81
N ASP A 42 -2.80 -21.36 2.67
CA ASP A 42 -3.33 -22.67 3.09
C ASP A 42 -4.66 -22.53 3.82
N LEU A 43 -4.86 -21.45 4.59
CA LEU A 43 -6.13 -21.19 5.26
C LEU A 43 -7.23 -20.83 4.25
N LEU A 44 -6.95 -19.95 3.29
CA LEU A 44 -7.88 -19.60 2.22
C LEU A 44 -8.23 -20.82 1.34
N ALA A 45 -7.24 -21.66 1.03
CA ALA A 45 -7.45 -22.86 0.21
C ALA A 45 -8.31 -23.92 0.92
N ARG A 46 -8.13 -24.10 2.24
CA ARG A 46 -8.92 -25.06 3.04
C ARG A 46 -10.35 -24.59 3.32
N HIS A 47 -10.60 -23.29 3.27
CA HIS A 47 -11.90 -22.70 3.58
C HIS A 47 -12.42 -21.86 2.41
N PRO A 48 -12.98 -22.48 1.35
CA PRO A 48 -13.40 -21.77 0.14
C PRO A 48 -14.55 -20.74 0.35
N GLY A 49 -15.25 -20.80 1.48
CA GLY A 49 -16.23 -19.79 1.88
C GLY A 49 -15.65 -18.61 2.68
N MET A 50 -14.37 -18.68 3.05
CA MET A 50 -13.70 -17.63 3.81
C MET A 50 -13.28 -16.50 2.88
N THR A 51 -13.64 -15.27 3.26
CA THR A 51 -13.24 -14.07 2.54
C THR A 51 -11.96 -13.50 3.15
N GLY A 52 -10.90 -13.43 2.35
CA GLY A 52 -9.69 -12.69 2.73
C GLY A 52 -9.99 -11.20 2.81
N ALA A 53 -9.60 -10.57 3.91
CA ALA A 53 -9.75 -9.14 4.14
C ALA A 53 -8.40 -8.45 4.33
N ALA A 54 -8.24 -7.24 3.78
CA ALA A 54 -7.13 -6.34 4.07
C ALA A 54 -7.63 -5.04 4.69
N VAL A 55 -6.88 -4.53 5.67
CA VAL A 55 -7.09 -3.22 6.28
C VAL A 55 -5.84 -2.39 6.02
N LEU A 56 -5.99 -1.17 5.51
CA LEU A 56 -4.88 -0.32 5.13
C LEU A 56 -5.14 1.16 5.40
N SER A 57 -4.08 1.90 5.68
CA SER A 57 -4.10 3.37 5.82
C SER A 57 -3.84 4.09 4.51
N GLY A 58 -4.40 3.56 3.41
CA GLY A 58 -4.32 4.12 2.07
C GLY A 58 -5.53 4.99 1.72
N ASN A 59 -5.78 5.15 0.41
CA ASN A 59 -6.89 5.97 -0.10
C ASN A 59 -7.80 5.25 -1.10
N ARG A 60 -7.50 3.99 -1.45
CA ARG A 60 -8.26 3.19 -2.41
C ARG A 60 -8.32 1.74 -1.96
N ASN A 61 -9.49 1.12 -2.11
CA ASN A 61 -9.79 -0.22 -1.61
C ASN A 61 -10.63 -1.06 -2.59
N PHE A 62 -10.47 -0.84 -3.90
CA PHE A 62 -11.16 -1.66 -4.90
C PHE A 62 -10.79 -3.14 -4.78
N ALA A 63 -11.72 -4.04 -5.12
CA ALA A 63 -11.46 -5.47 -5.16
C ALA A 63 -10.22 -5.79 -6.02
N ASN A 64 -9.42 -6.76 -5.57
CA ASN A 64 -8.17 -7.19 -6.20
C ASN A 64 -7.10 -6.09 -6.35
N ARG A 65 -7.29 -4.89 -5.79
CA ARG A 65 -6.30 -3.80 -5.81
C ARG A 65 -5.11 -4.08 -4.92
N ILE A 66 -5.38 -4.53 -3.71
CA ILE A 66 -4.35 -4.73 -2.69
C ILE A 66 -3.63 -6.05 -2.92
N HIS A 67 -4.40 -7.13 -3.08
CA HIS A 67 -3.87 -8.45 -3.38
C HIS A 67 -4.93 -9.25 -4.16
N VAL A 68 -4.51 -10.13 -5.07
CA VAL A 68 -5.44 -10.88 -5.94
C VAL A 68 -6.28 -11.92 -5.20
N LYS A 69 -5.79 -12.41 -4.06
CA LYS A 69 -6.49 -13.36 -3.16
C LYS A 69 -7.32 -12.67 -2.06
N VAL A 70 -7.42 -11.33 -2.08
CA VAL A 70 -8.14 -10.54 -1.07
C VAL A 70 -9.22 -9.70 -1.75
N SER A 71 -10.47 -9.99 -1.42
CA SER A 71 -11.63 -9.34 -2.03
C SER A 71 -12.24 -8.24 -1.15
N ALA A 72 -12.14 -8.35 0.17
CA ALA A 72 -12.60 -7.31 1.10
C ALA A 72 -11.44 -6.39 1.49
N ASN A 73 -11.57 -5.08 1.24
CA ASN A 73 -10.51 -4.13 1.55
C ASN A 73 -11.10 -2.91 2.29
N TYR A 74 -10.50 -2.53 3.41
CA TYR A 74 -11.00 -1.47 4.28
C TYR A 74 -9.95 -0.39 4.48
N LEU A 75 -10.37 0.88 4.32
CA LEU A 75 -9.54 2.02 4.64
C LEU A 75 -9.74 2.39 6.11
N ALA A 76 -8.65 2.53 6.84
CA ALA A 76 -8.66 2.88 8.25
C ALA A 76 -7.49 3.80 8.60
N SER A 77 -7.55 4.48 9.74
CA SER A 77 -6.40 5.24 10.23
C SER A 77 -5.25 4.29 10.59
N PRO A 78 -3.97 4.74 10.58
CA PRO A 78 -2.83 3.92 10.99
C PRO A 78 -3.02 3.14 12.32
N PRO A 79 -3.51 3.75 13.43
CA PRO A 79 -3.72 3.00 14.66
C PRO A 79 -4.82 1.93 14.54
N LEU A 80 -5.86 2.15 13.73
CA LEU A 80 -6.88 1.12 13.47
C LEU A 80 -6.34 -0.04 12.64
N VAL A 81 -5.37 0.18 11.74
CA VAL A 81 -4.70 -0.91 11.04
C VAL A 81 -3.97 -1.82 12.03
N VAL A 82 -3.28 -1.23 13.01
CA VAL A 82 -2.60 -1.97 14.08
C VAL A 82 -3.62 -2.75 14.94
N ALA A 83 -4.71 -2.09 15.36
CA ALA A 83 -5.76 -2.74 16.13
C ALA A 83 -6.41 -3.93 15.38
N ALA A 84 -6.71 -3.76 14.08
CA ALA A 84 -7.27 -4.82 13.25
C ALA A 84 -6.29 -5.99 13.06
N ALA A 85 -4.98 -5.70 12.96
CA ALA A 85 -3.95 -6.74 12.88
C ALA A 85 -3.86 -7.55 14.18
N LEU A 86 -3.93 -6.88 15.35
CA LEU A 86 -3.97 -7.55 16.66
C LEU A 86 -5.23 -8.39 16.83
N ALA A 87 -6.38 -7.87 16.39
CA ALA A 87 -7.66 -8.58 16.43
C ALA A 87 -7.70 -9.80 15.49
N GLY A 88 -6.93 -9.77 14.40
CA GLY A 88 -6.84 -10.86 13.41
C GLY A 88 -8.11 -11.09 12.58
N SER A 89 -9.15 -10.27 12.76
CA SER A 89 -10.42 -10.38 12.05
C SER A 89 -11.11 -9.02 11.91
N VAL A 90 -11.69 -8.77 10.75
CA VAL A 90 -12.55 -7.60 10.49
C VAL A 90 -14.01 -7.83 10.91
N ALA A 91 -14.35 -9.03 11.39
CA ALA A 91 -15.68 -9.37 11.87
C ALA A 91 -15.88 -9.04 13.36
N LEU A 92 -14.81 -8.68 14.08
CA LEU A 92 -14.87 -8.28 15.48
C LEU A 92 -15.39 -6.84 15.61
N ASP A 93 -16.23 -6.59 16.62
CA ASP A 93 -16.59 -5.25 17.04
C ASP A 93 -15.48 -4.68 17.91
N LEU A 94 -14.56 -3.93 17.31
CA LEU A 94 -13.43 -3.33 18.03
C LEU A 94 -13.85 -2.39 19.19
N SER A 95 -15.11 -1.95 19.26
CA SER A 95 -15.59 -1.11 20.35
C SER A 95 -15.95 -1.89 21.62
N SER A 96 -16.29 -3.18 21.47
CA SER A 96 -16.84 -3.99 22.57
C SER A 96 -16.22 -5.38 22.69
N ASP A 97 -15.43 -5.84 21.74
CA ASP A 97 -14.84 -7.18 21.76
C ASP A 97 -13.44 -7.17 22.36
N VAL A 98 -13.03 -8.34 22.84
CA VAL A 98 -11.69 -8.57 23.38
C VAL A 98 -10.72 -8.78 22.21
N LEU A 99 -9.63 -8.02 22.20
CA LEU A 99 -8.56 -8.16 21.19
C LEU A 99 -7.64 -9.33 21.52
N GLY A 100 -7.42 -9.58 22.80
CA GLY A 100 -6.57 -10.66 23.28
C GLY A 100 -6.53 -10.74 24.79
N VAL A 101 -5.68 -11.62 25.30
CA VAL A 101 -5.45 -11.80 26.73
C VAL A 101 -3.99 -11.51 27.02
N ASP A 102 -3.71 -10.67 28.02
CA ASP A 102 -2.34 -10.33 28.41
C ASP A 102 -1.64 -11.48 29.16
N MET A 103 -0.37 -11.28 29.46
CA MET A 103 0.46 -12.27 30.18
C MET A 103 -0.03 -12.56 31.62
N GLN A 104 -0.92 -11.73 32.15
CA GLN A 104 -1.53 -11.88 33.47
C GLN A 104 -2.94 -12.48 33.40
N GLY A 105 -3.42 -12.85 32.20
CA GLY A 105 -4.74 -13.44 32.01
C GLY A 105 -5.88 -12.42 31.94
N ARG A 106 -5.58 -11.12 31.80
CA ARG A 106 -6.61 -10.08 31.69
C ARG A 106 -7.02 -9.90 30.23
N GLU A 107 -8.33 -9.78 30.01
CA GLU A 107 -8.85 -9.38 28.71
C GLU A 107 -8.38 -7.97 28.36
N VAL A 108 -7.87 -7.80 27.13
CA VAL A 108 -7.45 -6.51 26.59
C VAL A 108 -8.40 -6.11 25.48
N ARG A 109 -8.96 -4.91 25.59
CA ARG A 109 -9.89 -4.30 24.63
C ARG A 109 -9.21 -3.11 23.96
N LEU A 110 -9.81 -2.61 22.88
CA LEU A 110 -9.25 -1.45 22.17
C LEU A 110 -9.10 -0.24 23.09
N ALA A 111 -10.10 0.01 23.95
CA ALA A 111 -10.10 1.13 24.89
C ALA A 111 -8.94 1.10 25.88
N ASP A 112 -8.38 -0.09 26.17
CA ASP A 112 -7.26 -0.24 27.12
C ASP A 112 -5.92 0.16 26.50
N ILE A 113 -5.80 0.10 25.17
CA ILE A 113 -4.55 0.34 24.43
C ILE A 113 -4.63 1.56 23.51
N TRP A 114 -5.78 2.22 23.43
CA TRP A 114 -5.96 3.37 22.56
C TRP A 114 -5.19 4.59 23.12
N PRO A 115 -4.43 5.33 22.29
CA PRO A 115 -3.73 6.52 22.74
C PRO A 115 -4.69 7.55 23.35
N ALA A 116 -4.26 8.19 24.43
CA ALA A 116 -5.04 9.25 25.05
C ALA A 116 -5.08 10.50 24.15
N PRO A 117 -6.14 11.32 24.23
CA PRO A 117 -6.18 12.60 23.53
C PRO A 117 -4.96 13.46 23.89
N GLY A 118 -4.17 13.88 22.90
CA GLY A 118 -2.98 14.71 23.10
C GLY A 118 -1.65 13.96 23.10
N ASP A 119 -1.64 12.63 23.19
CA ASP A 119 -0.38 11.84 23.23
C ASP A 119 0.46 12.04 21.95
N ALA A 120 -0.21 12.03 20.79
CA ALA A 120 0.46 12.25 19.51
C ALA A 120 1.04 13.67 19.42
N GLU A 121 0.28 14.67 19.86
CA GLU A 121 0.72 16.07 19.90
C GLU A 121 1.88 16.28 20.86
N ALA A 122 1.90 15.59 22.01
CA ALA A 122 3.00 15.64 22.97
C ALA A 122 4.29 15.07 22.38
N ILE A 123 4.21 13.92 21.71
CA ILE A 123 5.35 13.32 21.01
C ILE A 123 5.86 14.25 19.90
N LEU A 124 4.96 14.83 19.11
CA LEU A 124 5.32 15.79 18.06
C LEU A 124 5.93 17.08 18.65
N ALA A 125 5.42 17.57 19.77
CA ALA A 125 5.97 18.74 20.44
C ALA A 125 7.38 18.49 20.97
N ALA A 126 7.66 17.29 21.49
CA ALA A 126 9.00 16.87 21.91
C ALA A 126 9.96 16.68 20.70
N SER A 127 9.42 16.54 19.49
CA SER A 127 10.20 16.34 18.26
C SER A 127 10.72 17.62 17.59
N LYS A 128 10.38 18.81 18.11
CA LYS A 128 10.64 20.11 17.44
C LYS A 128 12.12 20.42 17.17
N ASP A 129 13.03 19.89 18.00
CA ASP A 129 14.47 20.08 17.84
C ASP A 129 15.14 18.99 16.99
N TRP A 130 14.35 18.09 16.39
CA TRP A 130 14.92 17.05 15.54
C TRP A 130 15.39 17.64 14.20
N PRO A 131 16.51 17.14 13.64
CA PRO A 131 17.00 17.59 12.36
C PRO A 131 15.93 17.46 11.28
N ASP A 132 15.93 18.42 10.34
CA ASP A 132 15.05 18.37 9.17
C ASP A 132 15.24 17.03 8.43
N PRO A 133 14.20 16.20 8.29
CA PRO A 133 14.27 14.96 7.51
C PRO A 133 14.73 15.19 6.07
N ALA A 134 14.48 16.38 5.51
CA ALA A 134 14.92 16.75 4.17
C ALA A 134 16.44 16.95 4.06
N ALA A 135 17.14 17.21 5.18
CA ALA A 135 18.60 17.27 5.21
C ALA A 135 19.26 15.93 4.86
N GLY A 136 18.49 14.83 4.97
CA GLY A 136 18.88 13.48 4.59
C GLY A 136 18.31 12.99 3.26
N LEU A 137 17.79 13.88 2.39
CA LEU A 137 17.53 13.54 0.98
C LEU A 137 18.86 13.34 0.25
N PHE A 138 19.56 12.27 0.62
CA PHE A 138 20.82 11.88 0.02
C PHE A 138 20.57 11.43 -1.42
N VAL A 139 21.46 11.87 -2.30
CA VAL A 139 21.64 11.23 -3.59
C VAL A 139 22.20 9.84 -3.29
N ASP A 140 21.36 8.80 -3.39
CA ASP A 140 21.80 7.41 -3.20
C ASP A 140 23.01 7.17 -4.13
N ARG A 141 24.07 6.57 -3.59
CA ARG A 141 25.30 6.32 -4.35
C ARG A 141 25.02 5.50 -5.61
N ARG A 142 24.15 4.49 -5.51
CA ARG A 142 23.73 3.66 -6.66
C ARG A 142 22.98 4.50 -7.69
N TRP A 143 22.15 5.44 -7.27
CA TRP A 143 21.49 6.39 -8.17
C TRP A 143 22.51 7.27 -8.90
N SER A 144 23.50 7.79 -8.17
CA SER A 144 24.56 8.65 -8.73
C SER A 144 25.49 7.92 -9.71
N GLU A 145 25.69 6.62 -9.51
CA GLU A 145 26.54 5.76 -10.32
C GLU A 145 25.83 5.23 -11.59
N LEU A 146 24.51 5.44 -11.74
CA LEU A 146 23.80 5.00 -12.94
C LEU A 146 24.37 5.70 -14.19
N PRO A 147 24.75 4.95 -15.23
CA PRO A 147 25.26 5.54 -16.46
C PRO A 147 24.14 6.35 -17.13
N ALA A 148 24.37 7.65 -17.31
CA ALA A 148 23.47 8.55 -18.01
C ALA A 148 24.04 8.91 -19.39
N HIS A 149 23.28 8.66 -20.45
CA HIS A 149 23.66 9.08 -21.79
C HIS A 149 23.67 10.61 -21.89
N ARG A 150 24.76 11.17 -22.44
CA ARG A 150 24.90 12.62 -22.66
C ARG A 150 24.41 12.95 -24.07
N GLY A 151 23.16 13.38 -24.18
CA GLY A 151 22.57 13.79 -25.45
C GLY A 151 21.19 14.40 -25.26
N GLN A 152 20.76 15.25 -26.20
CA GLN A 152 19.42 15.86 -26.16
C GLN A 152 18.31 14.89 -26.60
N ARG A 153 18.67 13.78 -27.25
CA ARG A 153 17.73 12.77 -27.75
C ARG A 153 17.94 11.47 -26.98
N PHE A 154 16.83 10.83 -26.62
CA PHE A 154 16.86 9.49 -26.03
C PHE A 154 17.35 8.48 -27.07
N ALA A 155 18.35 7.68 -26.70
CA ALA A 155 18.88 6.62 -27.56
C ALA A 155 17.98 5.39 -27.41
N TRP A 156 16.98 5.25 -28.29
CA TRP A 156 16.10 4.09 -28.29
C TRP A 156 16.90 2.79 -28.54
N ASP A 157 16.71 1.81 -27.68
CA ASP A 157 17.23 0.46 -27.85
C ASP A 157 16.08 -0.44 -28.32
N GLU A 158 16.18 -0.96 -29.55
CA GLU A 158 15.16 -1.84 -30.14
C GLU A 158 15.01 -3.17 -29.41
N SER A 159 16.04 -3.60 -28.65
CA SER A 159 15.99 -4.81 -27.83
C SER A 159 15.35 -4.58 -26.45
N SER A 160 15.07 -3.33 -26.08
CA SER A 160 14.50 -3.00 -24.77
C SER A 160 13.08 -3.52 -24.63
N LEU A 161 12.83 -4.28 -23.55
CA LEU A 161 11.49 -4.74 -23.19
C LEU A 161 10.73 -3.74 -22.32
N THR A 162 11.42 -2.77 -21.71
CA THR A 162 10.89 -1.86 -20.68
C THR A 162 10.64 -0.44 -21.19
N ILE A 163 11.54 0.12 -22.02
CA ILE A 163 11.41 1.47 -22.57
C ILE A 163 11.44 1.37 -24.08
N ARG A 164 10.29 1.54 -24.71
CA ARG A 164 10.12 1.46 -26.17
C ARG A 164 9.54 2.75 -26.72
N GLY A 165 9.98 3.12 -27.91
CA GLY A 165 9.42 4.25 -28.63
C GLY A 165 7.93 3.99 -28.88
N PRO A 166 7.02 4.89 -28.46
CA PRO A 166 5.60 4.67 -28.72
C PRO A 166 5.37 4.74 -30.24
N PRO A 167 4.53 3.85 -30.82
CA PRO A 167 4.24 3.84 -32.25
C PRO A 167 3.25 4.96 -32.64
N LEU A 168 3.38 6.14 -32.01
CA LEU A 168 2.54 7.30 -32.30
C LEU A 168 3.00 7.90 -33.63
N SER A 169 2.12 7.90 -34.64
CA SER A 169 2.42 8.58 -35.90
C SER A 169 2.47 10.09 -35.68
N THR A 170 3.53 10.75 -36.13
CA THR A 170 3.66 12.23 -36.09
C THR A 170 2.68 12.94 -37.03
N ARG A 171 2.02 12.17 -37.92
CA ARG A 171 0.88 12.61 -38.72
C ARG A 171 -0.27 11.66 -38.44
N LEU A 172 -1.27 12.14 -37.72
CA LEU A 172 -2.59 11.54 -37.78
C LEU A 172 -3.19 11.98 -39.13
N PRO A 173 -3.43 11.08 -40.09
CA PRO A 173 -4.17 11.44 -41.29
C PRO A 173 -5.56 11.95 -40.87
N PRO A 174 -6.21 12.84 -41.64
CA PRO A 174 -7.61 13.18 -41.39
C PRO A 174 -8.39 11.87 -41.28
N GLY A 175 -9.04 11.68 -40.13
CA GLY A 175 -9.65 10.40 -39.77
C GLY A 175 -10.73 10.03 -40.81
N PRO A 176 -10.81 8.75 -41.21
CA PRO A 176 -11.88 8.30 -42.10
C PRO A 176 -13.23 8.56 -41.44
N SER A 177 -14.26 8.85 -42.24
CA SER A 177 -15.62 8.92 -41.75
C SER A 177 -16.04 7.55 -41.21
N CYS A 178 -16.46 7.52 -39.94
CA CYS A 178 -16.78 6.29 -39.23
C CYS A 178 -18.21 5.83 -39.56
N HIS A 179 -18.37 5.09 -40.67
CA HIS A 179 -19.69 4.61 -41.13
C HIS A 179 -20.02 3.19 -40.64
N TYR A 180 -19.01 2.38 -40.32
CA TYR A 180 -19.15 1.01 -39.86
C TYR A 180 -18.22 0.78 -38.66
N ALA A 181 -18.73 1.02 -37.45
CA ALA A 181 -18.01 0.74 -36.21
C ALA A 181 -18.60 -0.49 -35.53
N MET A 182 -17.73 -1.38 -35.04
CA MET A 182 -18.12 -2.47 -34.17
C MET A 182 -17.94 -2.03 -32.71
N LEU A 183 -18.90 -2.39 -31.86
CA LEU A 183 -18.77 -2.17 -30.44
C LEU A 183 -17.75 -3.15 -29.85
N LEU A 184 -16.62 -2.63 -29.37
CA LEU A 184 -15.53 -3.43 -28.80
C LEU A 184 -15.83 -3.86 -27.35
N CYS A 185 -16.46 -2.99 -26.56
CA CYS A 185 -16.85 -3.29 -25.18
C CYS A 185 -18.03 -2.41 -24.75
N CYS A 186 -18.99 -2.97 -24.02
CA CYS A 186 -20.03 -2.24 -23.31
C CYS A 186 -19.62 -2.13 -21.83
N CYS A 187 -19.09 -0.97 -21.44
CA CYS A 187 -18.66 -0.72 -20.07
C CYS A 187 -19.84 -0.31 -19.18
N GLY A 188 -19.91 -0.89 -17.97
CA GLY A 188 -20.85 -0.49 -16.93
C GLY A 188 -20.37 0.74 -16.14
N TRP A 189 -21.18 1.17 -15.18
CA TRP A 189 -20.99 2.39 -14.40
C TRP A 189 -19.79 2.36 -13.42
N GLU A 190 -19.22 1.18 -13.12
CA GLU A 190 -18.04 1.01 -12.24
C GLU A 190 -16.73 0.74 -12.99
N THR A 191 -16.60 1.21 -14.23
CA THR A 191 -15.38 0.97 -15.01
C THR A 191 -14.27 1.92 -14.57
N VAL A 192 -13.40 1.47 -13.66
CA VAL A 192 -12.18 2.19 -13.28
C VAL A 192 -11.04 1.93 -14.27
N SER A 193 -9.98 2.74 -14.25
CA SER A 193 -8.89 2.67 -15.25
C SER A 193 -8.11 1.35 -15.28
N ARG A 194 -8.16 0.57 -14.20
CA ARG A 194 -7.38 -0.67 -14.07
C ARG A 194 -7.96 -1.83 -14.91
N PRO A 195 -9.26 -2.17 -14.86
CA PRO A 195 -9.89 -3.09 -15.82
C PRO A 195 -9.60 -2.79 -17.30
N ILE A 196 -9.34 -1.53 -17.64
CA ILE A 196 -9.05 -1.09 -19.02
C ILE A 196 -7.60 -1.40 -19.44
N THR A 197 -6.67 -1.46 -18.49
CA THR A 197 -5.22 -1.50 -18.75
C THR A 197 -4.54 -2.80 -18.30
N SER A 198 -5.27 -3.69 -17.63
CA SER A 198 -4.81 -5.04 -17.34
C SER A 198 -4.87 -5.90 -18.62
N PRO A 199 -3.83 -6.70 -18.92
CA PRO A 199 -3.84 -7.65 -20.03
C PRO A 199 -4.88 -8.77 -19.85
#